data_AF-A7TAI4-F1
#
_entry.id   AF-A7TAI4-F1
#
_cell.length_a   1.000
_cell.length_b   1.000
_cell.length_c   1.000
_cell.angle_alpha   90.00
_cell.angle_beta   90.00
_cell.angle_gamma   90.00
#
_symmetry.space_group_name_H-M   'P 1'
#
loop_
_entity.id
_entity.type
_entity.pdbx_description
1 polymer ?
#
loop_
_entity_poly.entity_id
_entity_poly.type
_entity_poly.pdbx_seq_one_letter_code
_entity_poly.pdbx_strand_id
1 'polypeptide(L)'
;VTHVPSIKTSVTHLPSIKTSITHVPSIKTFVTQFPSIKTSITHVPSIKTFVIQVPSIKTFVTQVPSIKTFVTQSPSIKTSVTQVPSIKTSVTQSSSIKTSITHVPSIKTSVTQFPSIKTSVTQVPSIKTSVTQVPSIKTSVTQFRSIKTLVTQVPSIKTLVTQVPSIKTSVTHVPSIKTSVTQVPS
;
A
#
# COMPACT_ATOMS: atom_id res chain seq x y z
N VAL A 1 -18.64 -3.99 18.02
CA VAL A 1 -19.26 -2.68 18.30
C VAL A 1 -20.00 -2.23 17.06
N THR A 2 -21.30 -1.99 17.16
CA THR A 2 -22.20 -1.74 16.02
C THR A 2 -22.17 -0.30 15.54
N HIS A 3 -21.76 0.67 16.36
CA HIS A 3 -21.41 2.03 15.93
C HIS A 3 -20.48 2.70 16.95
N VAL A 4 -19.31 3.18 16.51
CA VAL A 4 -18.44 4.08 17.28
C VAL A 4 -18.31 5.37 16.47
N PRO A 5 -18.51 6.57 17.05
CA PRO A 5 -18.53 7.82 16.29
C PRO A 5 -17.17 8.19 15.68
N SER A 6 -16.07 7.85 16.34
CA SER A 6 -14.73 7.89 15.74
C SER A 6 -13.76 7.09 16.61
N ILE A 7 -12.67 6.61 16.02
CA ILE A 7 -11.56 6.03 16.78
C ILE A 7 -10.33 6.89 16.59
N LYS A 8 -9.88 7.44 17.72
CA LYS A 8 -8.59 8.11 17.83
C LYS A 8 -7.75 7.32 18.82
N THR A 9 -6.68 6.71 18.32
CA THR A 9 -5.71 6.01 19.16
C THR A 9 -4.41 6.80 19.12
N SER A 10 -4.01 7.34 20.26
CA SER A 10 -2.74 8.02 20.47
C SER A 10 -2.11 7.41 21.70
N VAL A 11 -1.14 6.53 21.50
CA VAL A 11 -0.52 5.75 22.57
C VAL A 11 0.99 5.70 22.37
N THR A 12 1.71 5.76 23.49
CA THR A 12 3.18 5.70 23.53
C THR A 12 3.67 4.29 23.88
N HIS A 13 2.98 3.56 24.77
CA HIS A 13 3.33 2.20 25.19
C HIS A 13 2.10 1.32 25.47
N LEU A 14 1.86 0.33 24.60
CA LEU A 14 0.89 -0.76 24.82
C LEU A 14 1.31 -1.96 23.92
N PRO A 15 1.06 -3.22 24.30
CA PRO A 15 1.64 -4.38 23.59
C PRO A 15 1.06 -4.63 22.18
N SER A 16 -0.20 -4.26 21.92
CA SER A 16 -0.77 -4.36 20.57
C SER A 16 -2.02 -3.49 20.40
N ILE A 17 -2.24 -2.95 19.20
CA ILE A 17 -3.48 -2.27 18.83
C ILE A 17 -4.23 -3.21 17.90
N LYS A 18 -5.41 -3.65 18.35
CA LYS A 18 -6.33 -4.43 17.54
C LYS A 18 -7.66 -3.69 17.43
N THR A 19 -8.05 -3.34 16.23
CA THR A 19 -9.33 -2.69 15.95
C THR A 19 -10.13 -3.56 14.99
N SER A 20 -11.31 -4.01 15.44
CA SER A 20 -12.24 -4.87 14.69
C SER A 20 -13.65 -4.30 14.75
N ILE A 21 -14.11 -3.64 13.68
CA ILE A 21 -15.35 -2.85 13.70
C ILE A 21 -16.13 -2.97 12.39
N THR A 22 -17.45 -2.99 12.48
CA THR A 22 -18.33 -3.07 11.30
C THR A 22 -18.50 -1.71 10.63
N HIS A 23 -18.80 -0.66 11.41
CA HIS A 23 -18.99 0.70 10.92
C HIS A 23 -18.37 1.73 11.87
N VAL A 24 -17.52 2.61 11.34
CA VAL A 24 -16.93 3.74 12.07
C VAL A 24 -16.71 4.90 11.09
N PRO A 25 -17.09 6.16 11.41
CA PRO A 25 -16.90 7.31 10.52
C PRO A 25 -15.43 7.63 10.21
N SER A 26 -14.51 7.40 11.14
CA SER A 26 -13.08 7.54 10.86
C SER A 26 -12.20 6.79 11.86
N ILE A 27 -11.02 6.37 11.39
CA ILE A 27 -9.94 5.87 12.25
C ILE A 27 -8.70 6.75 12.07
N LYS A 28 -8.17 7.25 13.17
CA LYS A 28 -6.88 7.94 13.26
C LYS A 28 -6.01 7.23 14.29
N THR A 29 -4.89 6.69 13.85
CA THR A 29 -3.91 6.03 14.71
C THR A 29 -2.58 6.78 14.62
N PHE A 30 -2.08 7.22 15.77
CA PHE A 30 -0.76 7.82 15.93
C PHE A 30 0.01 7.04 17.00
N VAL A 31 1.16 6.46 16.63
CA VAL A 31 1.98 5.69 17.57
C VAL A 31 3.48 5.91 17.35
N THR A 32 4.24 5.85 18.44
CA THR A 32 5.71 6.05 18.42
C THR A 32 6.46 4.73 18.38
N GLN A 33 6.29 3.84 19.37
CA GLN A 33 6.95 2.54 19.43
C GLN A 33 5.96 1.46 19.85
N PHE A 34 5.73 0.47 18.99
CA PHE A 34 4.69 -0.51 19.24
C PHE A 34 5.00 -1.86 18.60
N PRO A 35 4.59 -3.01 19.19
CA PRO A 35 4.89 -4.32 18.61
C PRO A 35 4.06 -4.66 17.37
N SER A 36 2.78 -4.28 17.33
CA SER A 36 1.94 -4.52 16.16
C SER A 36 0.65 -3.69 16.11
N ILE A 37 0.20 -3.39 14.89
CA ILE A 37 -1.10 -2.77 14.61
C ILE A 37 -1.90 -3.69 13.69
N LYS A 38 -3.10 -4.10 14.10
CA LYS A 38 -4.05 -4.85 13.28
C LYS A 38 -5.39 -4.11 13.22
N THR A 39 -5.78 -3.72 12.01
CA THR A 39 -7.06 -3.05 11.74
C THR A 39 -7.88 -3.92 10.79
N SER A 40 -9.12 -4.25 11.16
CA SER A 40 -10.07 -5.01 10.36
C SER A 40 -11.42 -4.31 10.39
N ILE A 41 -11.88 -3.79 9.24
CA ILE A 41 -13.08 -2.96 9.17
C ILE A 41 -13.94 -3.32 7.96
N THR A 42 -15.25 -3.35 8.12
CA THR A 42 -16.16 -3.55 6.98
C THR A 42 -16.37 -2.24 6.23
N HIS A 43 -16.82 -1.18 6.90
CA HIS A 43 -17.06 0.14 6.30
C HIS A 43 -16.46 1.27 7.15
N VAL A 44 -15.63 2.11 6.53
CA VAL A 44 -15.10 3.34 7.15
C VAL A 44 -14.84 4.42 6.10
N PRO A 45 -15.32 5.66 6.28
CA PRO A 45 -15.02 6.77 5.38
C PRO A 45 -13.53 7.10 5.22
N SER A 46 -12.72 6.96 6.28
CA SER A 46 -11.27 7.18 6.16
C SER A 46 -10.43 6.48 7.23
N ILE A 47 -9.25 6.01 6.83
CA ILE A 47 -8.21 5.51 7.74
C ILE A 47 -6.96 6.36 7.57
N LYS A 48 -6.44 6.89 8.68
CA LYS A 48 -5.15 7.59 8.75
C LYS A 48 -4.28 6.92 9.81
N THR A 49 -3.13 6.41 9.40
CA THR A 49 -2.16 5.77 10.29
C THR A 49 -0.83 6.49 10.16
N PHE A 50 -0.32 6.97 11.29
CA PHE A 50 1.02 7.54 11.42
C PHE A 50 1.79 6.74 12.47
N VAL A 51 2.96 6.21 12.08
CA VAL A 51 3.80 5.38 12.95
C VAL A 51 5.26 5.79 12.83
N ILE A 52 5.94 5.95 13.95
CA ILE A 52 7.39 6.11 13.96
C ILE A 52 8.05 4.73 13.83
N GLN A 53 7.78 3.80 14.75
CA GLN A 53 8.40 2.47 14.75
C GLN A 53 7.40 1.36 15.11
N VAL A 54 7.25 0.38 14.22
CA VAL A 54 6.40 -0.80 14.46
C VAL A 54 6.87 -2.04 13.70
N PRO A 55 7.07 -3.21 14.33
CA PRO A 55 7.37 -4.47 13.64
C PRO A 55 6.42 -4.79 12.48
N SER A 56 5.10 -4.63 12.70
CA SER A 56 4.11 -4.96 11.68
C SER A 56 2.83 -4.11 11.71
N ILE A 57 2.36 -3.72 10.53
CA ILE A 57 1.02 -3.15 10.29
C ILE A 57 0.23 -4.07 9.38
N LYS A 58 -0.98 -4.44 9.79
CA LYS A 58 -1.94 -5.20 8.99
C LYS A 58 -3.28 -4.46 8.91
N THR A 59 -3.70 -4.11 7.71
CA THR A 59 -4.96 -3.40 7.45
C THR A 59 -5.81 -4.21 6.48
N PHE A 60 -7.01 -4.61 6.93
CA PHE A 60 -8.02 -5.32 6.15
C PHE A 60 -9.29 -4.49 6.11
N VAL A 61 -9.75 -4.13 4.91
CA VAL A 61 -10.95 -3.29 4.75
C VAL A 61 -11.82 -3.77 3.60
N THR A 62 -13.13 -3.85 3.79
CA THR A 62 -14.05 -4.16 2.68
C THR A 62 -14.29 -2.90 1.85
N GLN A 63 -14.77 -1.81 2.46
CA GLN A 63 -15.02 -0.54 1.79
C GLN A 63 -14.46 0.66 2.56
N VAL A 64 -13.67 1.48 1.88
CA VAL A 64 -13.14 2.73 2.43
C VAL A 64 -12.86 3.76 1.35
N PRO A 65 -13.37 4.99 1.42
CA PRO A 65 -13.04 6.09 0.51
C PRO A 65 -11.53 6.42 0.44
N SER A 66 -10.80 6.35 1.56
CA SER A 66 -9.36 6.62 1.55
C SER A 66 -8.56 5.95 2.66
N ILE A 67 -7.37 5.47 2.32
CA ILE A 67 -6.35 5.01 3.27
C ILE A 67 -5.08 5.85 3.10
N LYS A 68 -4.59 6.41 4.21
CA LYS A 68 -3.31 7.10 4.29
C LYS A 68 -2.44 6.48 5.37
N THR A 69 -1.29 5.96 4.96
CA THR A 69 -0.32 5.32 5.87
C THR A 69 1.03 5.99 5.74
N PHE A 70 1.53 6.51 6.86
CA PHE A 70 2.85 7.11 7.01
C PHE A 70 3.64 6.34 8.06
N VAL A 71 4.81 5.81 7.69
CA VAL A 71 5.63 4.98 8.57
C VAL A 71 7.09 5.37 8.45
N THR A 72 7.76 5.68 9.56
CA THR A 72 9.20 5.91 9.53
C THR A 72 9.94 4.58 9.44
N GLN A 73 9.64 3.63 10.34
CA GLN A 73 10.28 2.31 10.39
C GLN A 73 9.27 1.18 10.61
N SER A 74 9.28 0.17 9.74
CA SER A 74 8.54 -1.08 10.00
C SER A 74 9.07 -2.29 9.24
N PRO A 75 9.40 -3.43 9.83
CA PRO A 75 9.68 -4.65 9.08
C PRO A 75 8.60 -5.06 8.06
N SER A 76 7.30 -4.83 8.33
CA SER A 76 6.25 -5.29 7.41
C SER A 76 4.96 -4.46 7.42
N ILE A 77 4.51 -4.08 6.22
CA ILE A 77 3.21 -3.44 5.99
C ILE A 77 2.38 -4.29 5.03
N LYS A 78 1.22 -4.75 5.48
CA LYS A 78 0.25 -5.49 4.67
C LYS A 78 -1.08 -4.73 4.61
N THR A 79 -1.52 -4.41 3.40
CA THR A 79 -2.82 -3.79 3.14
C THR A 79 -3.62 -4.67 2.20
N SER A 80 -4.85 -5.00 2.59
CA SER A 80 -5.79 -5.78 1.77
C SER A 80 -7.15 -5.09 1.76
N VAL A 81 -7.63 -4.72 0.57
CA VAL A 81 -8.84 -3.91 0.42
C VAL A 81 -9.71 -4.41 -0.73
N THR A 82 -11.02 -4.52 -0.52
CA THR A 82 -11.93 -4.89 -1.63
C THR A 82 -12.22 -3.68 -2.52
N GLN A 83 -12.68 -2.56 -1.94
CA GLN A 83 -12.96 -1.33 -2.67
C GLN A 83 -12.42 -0.09 -1.96
N VAL A 84 -11.65 0.71 -2.70
CA VAL A 84 -11.13 1.99 -2.21
C VAL A 84 -10.85 2.98 -3.34
N PRO A 85 -11.42 4.20 -3.32
CA PRO A 85 -11.07 5.27 -4.23
C PRO A 85 -9.58 5.62 -4.27
N SER A 86 -8.90 5.64 -3.12
CA SER A 86 -7.48 6.03 -3.06
C SER A 86 -6.68 5.38 -1.93
N ILE A 87 -5.46 4.95 -2.26
CA ILE A 87 -4.44 4.52 -1.28
C ILE A 87 -3.20 5.39 -1.44
N LYS A 88 -2.73 5.96 -0.32
CA LYS A 88 -1.44 6.63 -0.22
C LYS A 88 -0.60 5.98 0.88
N THR A 89 0.56 5.46 0.49
CA THR A 89 1.53 4.87 1.40
C THR A 89 2.87 5.58 1.26
N SER A 90 3.40 6.08 2.37
CA SER A 90 4.71 6.73 2.45
C SER A 90 5.53 6.08 3.56
N VAL A 91 6.70 5.53 3.20
CA VAL A 91 7.53 4.76 4.13
C VAL A 91 8.99 5.13 3.98
N THR A 92 9.66 5.47 5.09
CA THR A 92 11.09 5.82 5.05
C THR A 92 11.95 4.55 5.00
N GLN A 93 11.73 3.62 5.93
CA GLN A 93 12.46 2.35 6.03
C GLN A 93 11.51 1.21 6.37
N SER A 94 11.55 0.12 5.62
CA SER A 94 10.81 -1.09 5.95
C SER A 94 11.28 -2.31 5.14
N SER A 95 10.99 -3.53 5.62
CA SER A 95 11.49 -4.75 4.98
C SER A 95 10.53 -5.35 3.92
N SER A 96 9.22 -5.13 4.03
CA SER A 96 8.21 -5.64 3.08
C SER A 96 6.95 -4.74 2.99
N ILE A 97 6.54 -4.36 1.76
CA ILE A 97 5.20 -3.80 1.49
C ILE A 97 4.44 -4.80 0.63
N LYS A 98 3.29 -5.25 1.13
CA LYS A 98 2.34 -6.03 0.35
C LYS A 98 0.99 -5.33 0.28
N THR A 99 0.57 -5.03 -0.94
CA THR A 99 -0.72 -4.43 -1.24
C THR A 99 -1.53 -5.35 -2.14
N SER A 100 -2.75 -5.69 -1.73
CA SER A 100 -3.66 -6.54 -2.51
C SER A 100 -5.05 -5.90 -2.55
N ILE A 101 -5.52 -5.53 -3.74
CA ILE A 101 -6.72 -4.73 -3.91
C ILE A 101 -7.60 -5.29 -5.04
N THR A 102 -8.92 -5.34 -4.85
CA THR A 102 -9.81 -5.72 -5.96
C THR A 102 -10.09 -4.50 -6.86
N HIS A 103 -10.60 -3.40 -6.30
CA HIS A 103 -10.94 -2.19 -7.08
C HIS A 103 -10.36 -0.92 -6.45
N VAL A 104 -9.59 -0.16 -7.23
CA VAL A 104 -9.07 1.14 -6.81
C VAL A 104 -8.79 2.09 -7.98
N PRO A 105 -9.36 3.31 -8.01
CA PRO A 105 -8.99 4.36 -8.97
C PRO A 105 -7.50 4.73 -8.99
N SER A 106 -6.87 4.84 -7.82
CA SER A 106 -5.48 5.31 -7.69
C SER A 106 -4.71 4.70 -6.53
N ILE A 107 -3.49 4.23 -6.80
CA ILE A 107 -2.50 3.85 -5.80
C ILE A 107 -1.27 4.75 -5.92
N LYS A 108 -0.86 5.36 -4.80
CA LYS A 108 0.41 6.09 -4.70
C LYS A 108 1.29 5.50 -3.59
N THR A 109 2.47 5.04 -3.97
CA THR A 109 3.48 4.49 -3.06
C THR A 109 4.77 5.29 -3.20
N SER A 110 5.29 5.79 -2.08
CA SER A 110 6.57 6.52 -2.02
C SER A 110 7.45 5.94 -0.93
N VAL A 111 8.66 5.52 -1.29
CA VAL A 111 9.53 4.72 -0.42
C VAL A 111 11.00 5.13 -0.58
N THR A 112 11.74 5.24 0.51
CA THR A 112 13.17 5.61 0.46
C THR A 112 14.08 4.38 0.42
N GLN A 113 14.01 3.48 1.42
CA GLN A 113 14.87 2.29 1.49
C GLN A 113 14.08 1.02 1.81
N PHE A 114 14.27 -0.03 1.01
CA PHE A 114 13.41 -1.21 1.11
C PHE A 114 13.99 -2.49 0.48
N PRO A 115 13.67 -3.72 0.92
CA PRO A 115 13.98 -4.98 0.23
C PRO A 115 13.01 -5.37 -0.90
N SER A 116 11.69 -5.24 -0.69
CA SER A 116 10.69 -5.67 -1.67
C SER A 116 9.35 -4.91 -1.60
N ILE A 117 8.80 -4.61 -2.78
CA ILE A 117 7.44 -4.08 -2.94
C ILE A 117 6.62 -5.05 -3.79
N LYS A 118 5.49 -5.54 -3.27
CA LYS A 118 4.53 -6.38 -4.01
C LYS A 118 3.16 -5.72 -4.07
N THR A 119 2.70 -5.45 -5.28
CA THR A 119 1.37 -4.88 -5.56
C THR A 119 0.59 -5.84 -6.46
N SER A 120 -0.61 -6.22 -6.02
CA SER A 120 -1.53 -7.07 -6.79
C SER A 120 -2.90 -6.40 -6.85
N VAL A 121 -3.40 -6.12 -8.05
CA VAL A 121 -4.65 -5.36 -8.25
C VAL A 121 -5.49 -5.95 -9.37
N THR A 122 -6.79 -6.13 -9.16
CA THR A 122 -7.67 -6.59 -10.25
C THR A 122 -8.01 -5.43 -11.19
N GLN A 123 -8.52 -4.31 -10.69
CA GLN A 123 -8.86 -3.14 -11.49
C GLN A 123 -8.28 -1.85 -10.90
N VAL A 124 -7.49 -1.13 -11.71
CA VAL A 124 -6.94 0.18 -11.32
C VAL A 124 -6.60 1.10 -12.49
N PRO A 125 -7.23 2.26 -12.65
CA PRO A 125 -6.83 3.26 -13.65
C PRO A 125 -5.36 3.72 -13.52
N SER A 126 -4.85 3.95 -12.31
CA SER A 126 -3.49 4.48 -12.12
C SER A 126 -2.72 3.90 -10.94
N ILE A 127 -1.46 3.52 -11.20
CA ILE A 127 -0.48 3.19 -10.16
C ILE A 127 0.71 4.13 -10.32
N LYS A 128 1.09 4.82 -9.24
CA LYS A 128 2.33 5.60 -9.14
C LYS A 128 3.22 5.06 -8.02
N THR A 129 4.39 4.59 -8.40
CA THR A 129 5.42 4.10 -7.47
C THR A 129 6.67 4.95 -7.63
N SER A 130 7.20 5.48 -6.52
CA SER A 130 8.44 6.24 -6.48
C SER A 130 9.35 5.67 -5.39
N VAL A 131 10.54 5.22 -5.77
CA VAL A 131 11.45 4.51 -4.86
C VAL A 131 12.88 5.00 -5.03
N THR A 132 13.59 5.26 -3.94
CA THR A 132 15.03 5.61 -4.04
C THR A 132 15.89 4.35 -4.17
N GLN A 133 15.79 3.39 -3.23
CA GLN A 133 16.54 2.14 -3.30
C GLN A 133 15.68 0.93 -2.95
N VAL A 134 15.65 -0.08 -3.84
CA VAL A 134 14.99 -1.38 -3.56
C VAL A 134 15.58 -2.55 -4.35
N PRO A 135 15.84 -3.73 -3.77
CA PRO A 135 16.22 -4.96 -4.46
C PRO A 135 15.21 -5.44 -5.52
N SER A 136 13.91 -5.35 -5.22
CA SER A 136 12.86 -5.83 -6.14
C SER A 136 11.53 -5.08 -6.07
N ILE A 137 10.93 -4.87 -7.23
CA ILE A 137 9.53 -4.42 -7.37
C ILE A 137 8.76 -5.45 -8.18
N LYS A 138 7.65 -5.95 -7.62
CA LYS A 138 6.73 -6.85 -8.31
C LYS A 138 5.32 -6.25 -8.37
N THR A 139 4.84 -6.01 -9.58
CA THR A 139 3.49 -5.49 -9.83
C THR A 139 2.73 -6.50 -10.69
N SER A 140 1.51 -6.85 -10.27
CA SER A 140 0.61 -7.73 -11.02
C SER A 140 -0.76 -7.08 -11.11
N VAL A 141 -1.22 -6.78 -12.33
CA VAL A 141 -2.49 -6.07 -12.56
C VAL A 141 -3.29 -6.70 -13.68
N THR A 142 -4.59 -6.94 -13.47
CA THR A 142 -5.45 -7.51 -14.50
C THR A 142 -5.93 -6.42 -15.49
N GLN A 143 -6.52 -5.34 -14.99
CA GLN A 143 -7.03 -4.22 -15.82
C GLN A 143 -6.55 -2.87 -15.30
N PHE A 144 -5.94 -2.05 -16.15
CA PHE A 144 -5.53 -0.68 -15.81
C PHE A 144 -5.41 0.24 -17.02
N ARG A 145 -5.25 1.54 -16.77
CA ARG A 145 -4.89 2.52 -17.82
C ARG A 145 -3.42 2.91 -17.82
N SER A 146 -2.85 3.19 -16.65
CA SER A 146 -1.47 3.67 -16.55
C SER A 146 -0.72 3.11 -15.33
N ILE A 147 0.53 2.72 -15.55
CA ILE A 147 1.50 2.44 -14.48
C ILE A 147 2.71 3.36 -14.67
N LYS A 148 3.06 4.13 -13.63
CA LYS A 148 4.26 4.94 -13.57
C LYS A 148 5.16 4.50 -12.43
N THR A 149 6.35 4.04 -12.76
CA THR A 149 7.37 3.61 -11.80
C THR A 149 8.62 4.47 -11.98
N LEU A 150 9.01 5.19 -10.93
CA LEU A 150 10.24 5.98 -10.88
C LEU A 150 11.16 5.37 -9.82
N VAL A 151 12.37 4.96 -10.22
CA VAL A 151 13.32 4.33 -9.29
C VAL A 151 14.72 4.89 -9.48
N THR A 152 15.43 5.20 -8.40
CA THR A 152 16.85 5.60 -8.52
C THR A 152 17.73 4.36 -8.65
N GLN A 153 17.64 3.38 -7.74
CA GLN A 153 18.39 2.14 -7.81
C GLN A 153 17.53 0.90 -7.53
N VAL A 154 17.55 -0.07 -8.45
CA VAL A 154 16.89 -1.37 -8.27
C VAL A 154 17.53 -2.49 -9.09
N PRO A 155 17.93 -3.61 -8.49
CA PRO A 155 18.36 -4.83 -9.19
C PRO A 155 17.30 -5.40 -10.16
N SER A 156 16.02 -5.43 -9.75
CA SER A 156 14.96 -6.07 -10.55
C SER A 156 13.59 -5.39 -10.48
N ILE A 157 12.97 -5.20 -11.65
CA ILE A 157 11.55 -4.82 -11.77
C ILE A 157 10.81 -5.89 -12.55
N LYS A 158 9.72 -6.44 -11.99
CA LYS A 158 8.82 -7.37 -12.68
C LYS A 158 7.38 -6.83 -12.70
N THR A 159 6.87 -6.61 -13.90
CA THR A 159 5.48 -6.18 -14.13
C THR A 159 4.75 -7.23 -14.97
N LEU A 160 3.70 -7.82 -14.40
CA LEU A 160 2.80 -8.76 -15.09
C LEU A 160 1.45 -8.08 -15.27
N VAL A 161 0.96 -8.06 -16.51
CA VAL A 161 -0.22 -7.28 -16.86
C VAL A 161 -1.08 -8.00 -17.90
N THR A 162 -2.39 -8.04 -17.68
CA THR A 162 -3.30 -8.72 -18.62
C THR A 162 -3.79 -7.77 -19.72
N GLN A 163 -4.25 -6.55 -19.41
CA GLN A 163 -4.70 -5.56 -20.40
C GLN A 163 -4.11 -4.17 -20.15
N VAL A 164 -3.58 -3.50 -21.19
CA VAL A 164 -2.75 -2.28 -21.04
C VAL A 164 -2.91 -1.24 -22.15
N PRO A 165 -3.18 0.03 -21.80
CA PRO A 165 -2.93 1.18 -22.66
C PRO A 165 -1.52 1.80 -22.50
N SER A 166 -0.95 1.87 -21.29
CA SER A 166 0.36 2.53 -21.08
C SER A 166 1.15 2.07 -19.83
N ILE A 167 2.45 1.83 -19.98
CA ILE A 167 3.41 1.60 -18.89
C ILE A 167 4.62 2.52 -19.09
N LYS A 168 4.97 3.29 -18.05
CA LYS A 168 6.19 4.12 -18.02
C LYS A 168 7.06 3.74 -16.82
N THR A 169 8.26 3.27 -17.11
CA THR A 169 9.29 2.99 -16.11
C THR A 169 10.49 3.90 -16.37
N SER A 170 10.91 4.66 -15.37
CA SER A 170 12.11 5.49 -15.41
C SER A 170 13.04 5.05 -14.30
N VAL A 171 14.25 4.62 -14.65
CA VAL A 171 15.23 4.09 -13.70
C VAL A 171 16.60 4.69 -13.96
N THR A 172 17.33 5.05 -12.89
CA THR A 172 18.72 5.51 -13.01
C THR A 172 19.71 4.34 -13.07
N HIS A 173 19.55 3.33 -12.19
CA HIS A 173 20.39 2.12 -12.19
C HIS A 173 19.54 0.85 -12.06
N VAL A 174 19.52 0.02 -13.11
CA VAL A 174 18.82 -1.27 -13.11
C VAL A 174 19.49 -2.32 -14.01
N PRO A 175 19.89 -3.47 -13.45
CA PRO A 175 20.32 -4.64 -14.22
C PRO A 175 19.19 -5.33 -14.99
N SER A 176 17.97 -5.41 -14.44
CA SER A 176 16.88 -6.17 -15.06
C SER A 176 15.50 -5.52 -14.94
N ILE A 177 14.83 -5.36 -16.08
CA ILE A 177 13.41 -5.03 -16.18
C ILE A 177 12.72 -6.12 -16.99
N LYS A 178 11.68 -6.75 -16.42
CA LYS A 178 10.80 -7.68 -17.12
C LYS A 178 9.35 -7.21 -17.09
N THR A 179 8.81 -6.95 -18.27
CA THR A 179 7.39 -6.63 -18.47
C THR A 179 6.77 -7.75 -19.32
N SER A 180 5.65 -8.30 -18.87
CA SER A 180 4.89 -9.32 -19.60
C SER A 180 3.45 -8.86 -19.74
N VAL A 181 3.00 -8.69 -20.99
CA VAL A 181 1.65 -8.25 -21.35
C VAL A 181 0.94 -9.40 -22.06
N THR A 182 -0.22 -9.80 -21.55
CA THR A 182 -0.99 -10.91 -22.14
C THR A 182 -1.94 -10.45 -23.26
N GLN A 183 -2.49 -9.25 -23.17
CA GLN A 183 -3.34 -8.64 -24.20
C GLN A 183 -3.06 -7.13 -24.30
N VAL A 184 -2.81 -6.66 -25.52
CA VAL A 184 -2.79 -5.23 -25.85
C VAL A 184 -4.14 -4.92 -26.48
N PRO A 185 -4.95 -3.99 -25.93
CA PRO A 185 -6.18 -3.56 -26.60
C PRO A 185 -5.83 -2.98 -27.97
N SER A 186 -6.57 -3.38 -28.99
CA SER A 186 -6.52 -2.82 -30.35
C SER A 186 -6.70 -1.31 -30.36
#